data_AF-A0A6S8ZHN7-F1
#
_entry.id   AF-A0A6S8ZHN7-F1
#
_cell.length_a   1.000
_cell.length_b   1.000
_cell.length_c   1.000
_cell.angle_alpha   90.00
_cell.angle_beta   90.00
_cell.angle_gamma   90.00
#
_symmetry.space_group_name_H-M   'P 1'
#
loop_
_entity.id
_entity.type
_entity.pdbx_description
1 polymer ?
#
loop_
_entity_poly.entity_id
_entity_poly.type
_entity_poly.pdbx_seq_one_letter_code
_entity_poly.pdbx_strand_id
1 'polypeptide(L)'
;MLEDELSPDPLTVVIYGSNNREMYHSSVFESEGTFTIAGIGTHQFCISNGLNGKKKADGKDRTVGFAIRVKPVQRGKDSKDDKEGPDNEHTANLMSLSSTLIEGLETMKDHQQYVKDREARYLLLAAHSYQRIMRWTFVEALVLMFIAGGQIMYLRKFFEQKRYL
;
A
#
# COMPACT_ATOMS: atom_id res chain seq x y z
N MET A 1 -5.62 6.92 10.12
CA MET A 1 -5.98 7.93 9.10
C MET A 1 -4.87 8.97 9.00
N LEU A 2 -3.62 8.59 8.70
CA LEU A 2 -2.46 9.52 8.77
C LEU A 2 -1.28 9.06 7.91
N GLU A 3 -1.56 8.51 6.72
CA GLU A 3 -0.49 8.19 5.74
C GLU A 3 -0.70 8.89 4.38
N ASP A 4 -1.83 9.57 4.16
CA ASP A 4 -2.06 10.37 2.94
C ASP A 4 -1.53 11.82 3.06
N GLU A 5 -0.74 12.15 4.09
CA GLU A 5 -0.32 13.54 4.38
C GLU A 5 1.20 13.76 4.33
N LEU A 6 1.96 12.76 3.87
CA LEU A 6 3.39 12.98 3.60
C LEU A 6 3.56 13.35 2.13
N SER A 7 4.02 14.58 1.87
CA SER A 7 4.32 15.01 0.50
C SER A 7 5.25 14.00 -0.16
N PRO A 8 4.96 13.59 -1.42
CA PRO A 8 5.85 12.70 -2.17
C PRO A 8 7.22 13.35 -2.40
N ASP A 9 7.34 14.67 -2.30
CA ASP A 9 8.64 15.34 -2.40
C ASP A 9 9.52 15.04 -1.18
N PRO A 10 10.83 14.82 -1.35
CA PRO A 10 11.60 14.89 -2.59
C PRO A 10 11.93 13.49 -3.15
N LEU A 11 10.96 12.58 -3.26
CA LEU A 11 11.19 11.26 -3.83
C LEU A 11 11.42 11.35 -5.35
N THR A 12 12.49 10.73 -5.85
CA THR A 12 12.77 10.63 -7.28
C THR A 12 13.08 9.19 -7.68
N VAL A 13 12.59 8.79 -8.84
CA VAL A 13 12.82 7.47 -9.43
C VAL A 13 13.54 7.65 -10.76
N VAL A 14 14.69 6.99 -10.92
CA VAL A 14 15.51 7.05 -12.14
C VAL A 14 15.86 5.64 -12.59
N ILE A 15 15.82 5.42 -13.90
CA ILE A 15 16.14 4.13 -14.50
C ILE A 15 17.27 4.31 -15.49
N TYR A 16 18.34 3.56 -15.28
CA TYR A 16 19.50 3.51 -16.16
C TYR A 16 19.50 2.24 -16.98
N GLY A 17 19.82 2.36 -18.26
CA GLY A 17 20.09 1.23 -19.15
C GLY A 17 21.49 0.65 -18.94
N SER A 18 21.81 -0.42 -19.67
CA SER A 18 23.11 -1.12 -19.57
C SER A 18 24.32 -0.24 -19.91
N ASN A 19 24.10 0.88 -20.60
CA ASN A 19 25.09 1.89 -20.95
C ASN A 19 25.18 3.04 -19.92
N ASN A 20 24.55 2.88 -18.75
CA ASN A 20 24.43 3.91 -17.72
C ASN A 20 23.74 5.19 -18.22
N ARG A 21 22.95 5.10 -19.29
CA ARG A 21 22.14 6.21 -19.81
C ARG A 21 20.80 6.22 -19.10
N GLU A 22 20.37 7.40 -18.66
CA GLU A 22 19.03 7.63 -18.14
C GLU A 22 18.00 7.33 -19.23
N MET A 23 17.15 6.33 -18.98
CA MET A 23 16.04 5.95 -19.85
C MET A 23 14.70 6.51 -19.34
N TYR A 24 14.59 6.73 -18.03
CA TYR A 24 13.40 7.28 -17.41
C TYR A 24 13.75 8.06 -16.15
N HIS A 25 13.00 9.14 -15.92
CA HIS A 25 13.04 9.97 -14.74
C HIS A 25 11.60 10.33 -14.36
N SER A 26 11.21 10.08 -13.11
CA SER A 26 9.90 10.47 -12.59
C SER A 26 9.75 12.00 -12.59
N SER A 27 8.54 12.49 -12.83
CA SER A 27 8.21 13.89 -12.57
C SER A 27 8.31 14.16 -11.07
N VAL A 28 8.62 15.42 -10.74
CA VAL A 28 8.59 15.88 -9.35
C VAL A 28 7.11 15.99 -8.93
N PHE A 29 6.80 15.80 -7.64
CA PHE A 29 5.45 15.90 -7.06
C PHE A 29 4.47 14.76 -7.37
N GLU A 30 4.80 13.78 -8.22
CA GLU A 30 3.94 12.62 -8.45
C GLU A 30 4.08 11.57 -7.33
N SER A 31 2.95 11.12 -6.78
CA SER A 31 2.89 10.09 -5.73
C SER A 31 2.85 8.67 -6.27
N GLU A 32 2.35 8.48 -7.49
CA GLU A 32 2.13 7.17 -8.12
C GLU A 32 2.39 7.29 -9.63
N GLY A 33 2.84 6.20 -10.26
CA GLY A 33 3.09 6.18 -11.69
C GLY A 33 3.39 4.77 -12.21
N THR A 34 3.16 4.56 -13.51
CA THR A 34 3.53 3.33 -14.23
C THR A 34 4.38 3.71 -15.44
N PHE A 35 5.46 2.97 -15.67
CA PHE A 35 6.33 3.16 -16.82
C PHE A 35 6.61 1.82 -17.50
N THR A 36 6.94 1.86 -18.79
CA THR A 36 7.35 0.69 -19.55
C THR A 36 8.55 1.05 -20.38
N ILE A 37 9.63 0.29 -20.24
CA ILE A 37 10.89 0.53 -20.94
C ILE A 37 11.29 -0.76 -21.64
N ALA A 38 11.54 -0.67 -22.93
CA ALA A 38 12.13 -1.75 -23.71
C ALA A 38 13.66 -1.55 -23.75
N GLY A 39 14.42 -2.59 -23.41
CA GLY A 39 15.87 -2.55 -23.47
C GLY A 39 16.47 -3.94 -23.34
N ILE A 40 17.73 -4.06 -23.76
CA ILE A 40 18.49 -5.32 -23.71
C ILE A 40 19.62 -5.13 -22.70
N GLY A 41 19.83 -6.13 -21.86
CA GLY A 41 20.89 -6.13 -20.85
C GLY A 41 20.44 -5.66 -19.47
N THR A 42 21.40 -5.30 -18.64
CA THR A 42 21.16 -4.93 -17.24
C THR A 42 20.55 -3.53 -17.15
N HIS A 43 19.47 -3.41 -16.38
CA HIS A 43 18.84 -2.12 -16.06
C HIS A 43 18.98 -1.86 -14.57
N GLN A 44 19.27 -0.62 -14.20
CA GLN A 44 19.38 -0.20 -12.81
C GLN A 44 18.18 0.69 -12.45
N PHE A 45 17.41 0.24 -11.47
CA PHE A 45 16.26 0.96 -10.93
C PHE A 45 16.66 1.63 -9.62
N CYS A 46 16.69 2.96 -9.60
CA CYS A 46 17.13 3.77 -8.47
C CYS A 46 15.96 4.58 -7.90
N ILE A 47 15.69 4.40 -6.60
CA ILE A 47 14.78 5.25 -5.83
C ILE A 47 15.63 6.07 -4.87
N SER A 48 15.52 7.39 -4.90
CA SER A 48 16.20 8.28 -3.98
C SER A 48 15.22 9.18 -3.24
N ASN A 49 15.38 9.25 -1.91
CA ASN A 49 14.68 10.20 -1.04
C ASN A 49 15.46 11.52 -1.03
N GLY A 50 15.39 12.28 -2.12
CA GLY A 50 16.12 13.53 -2.35
C GLY A 50 16.04 14.01 -3.81
N LEU A 51 15.90 15.32 -4.01
CA LEU A 51 15.87 15.93 -5.35
C LEU A 51 17.22 15.72 -6.06
N ASN A 52 17.19 15.05 -7.21
CA ASN A 52 18.35 14.82 -8.09
C ASN A 52 19.55 14.15 -7.39
N GLY A 53 19.31 13.23 -6.44
CA GLY A 53 20.39 12.57 -5.70
C GLY A 53 21.23 13.50 -4.82
N LYS A 54 20.84 14.77 -4.69
CA LYS A 54 21.49 15.74 -3.79
C LYS A 54 20.73 15.81 -2.47
N LYS A 55 21.47 16.02 -1.39
CA LYS A 55 21.00 16.09 0.02
C LYS A 55 20.08 17.30 0.31
N LYS A 56 18.99 17.48 -0.45
CA LYS A 56 17.79 18.12 0.09
C LYS A 56 16.85 17.02 0.61
N ALA A 57 17.39 16.09 1.39
CA ALA A 57 16.58 15.16 2.15
C ALA A 57 16.01 15.94 3.33
N ASP A 58 14.70 16.01 3.42
CA ASP A 58 13.96 16.65 4.51
C ASP A 58 14.04 15.87 5.83
N GLY A 59 14.82 14.78 5.87
CA GLY A 59 15.06 13.95 7.05
C GLY A 59 13.88 13.07 7.43
N LYS A 60 12.84 12.97 6.57
CA LYS A 60 11.67 12.14 6.81
C LYS A 60 11.79 10.81 6.08
N ASP A 61 11.52 9.73 6.79
CA ASP A 61 11.45 8.39 6.20
C ASP A 61 10.17 8.25 5.37
N ARG A 62 10.33 7.76 4.13
CA ARG A 62 9.22 7.49 3.21
C ARG A 62 9.16 6.00 2.92
N THR A 63 7.97 5.43 2.99
CA THR A 63 7.72 4.06 2.55
C THR A 63 7.28 4.11 1.09
N VAL A 64 7.96 3.37 0.21
CA VAL A 64 7.64 3.29 -1.22
C VAL A 64 7.26 1.86 -1.56
N GLY A 65 6.08 1.68 -2.14
CA GLY A 65 5.68 0.42 -2.75
C GLY A 65 6.02 0.42 -4.25
N PHE A 66 6.61 -0.66 -4.76
CA PHE A 66 6.89 -0.81 -6.19
C PHE A 66 6.68 -2.26 -6.64
N ALA A 67 6.25 -2.43 -7.88
CA ALA A 67 6.13 -3.73 -8.53
C ALA A 67 6.85 -3.67 -9.89
N ILE A 68 7.83 -4.55 -10.09
CA ILE A 68 8.63 -4.60 -11.33
C ILE A 68 8.31 -5.90 -12.06
N ARG A 69 8.05 -5.79 -13.36
CA ARG A 69 7.79 -6.94 -14.23
C ARG A 69 8.65 -6.86 -15.47
N VAL A 70 9.36 -7.95 -15.76
CA VAL A 70 10.17 -8.08 -16.96
C VAL A 70 9.45 -9.04 -17.89
N LYS A 71 8.90 -8.49 -18.99
CA LYS A 71 8.30 -9.29 -20.05
C LYS A 71 9.36 -9.54 -21.13
N PRO A 72 9.54 -10.78 -21.61
CA PRO A 72 10.34 -11.01 -22.79
C PRO A 72 9.68 -10.27 -23.95
N VAL A 73 10.45 -9.51 -24.73
CA VAL A 73 9.97 -8.97 -26.00
C VAL A 73 9.61 -10.18 -26.84
N GLN A 74 8.30 -10.45 -26.99
CA GLN A 74 7.84 -11.44 -27.93
C GLN A 74 8.22 -10.92 -29.31
N ARG A 75 9.36 -11.38 -29.83
CA ARG A 75 9.63 -11.32 -31.26
C ARG A 75 8.51 -12.13 -31.90
N GLY A 76 7.45 -11.44 -32.32
CA GLY A 76 6.51 -11.97 -33.29
C GLY A 76 7.33 -12.39 -34.50
N LYS A 77 7.60 -13.68 -34.56
CA LYS A 77 7.83 -14.56 -35.70
C LYS A 77 7.84 -13.90 -37.10
N ASP A 78 8.79 -13.02 -37.39
CA ASP A 78 9.28 -12.73 -38.76
C ASP A 78 10.22 -13.83 -39.27
N SER A 79 10.16 -15.03 -38.69
CA SER A 79 10.78 -16.22 -39.30
C SER A 79 9.73 -16.81 -40.23
N LYS A 80 9.88 -16.48 -41.52
CA LYS A 80 9.20 -17.07 -42.68
C LYS A 80 9.52 -18.56 -42.84
N ASP A 81 9.27 -19.37 -41.81
CA ASP A 81 9.42 -20.81 -41.92
C ASP A 81 8.51 -21.47 -40.88
N ASP A 82 7.24 -21.61 -41.23
CA ASP A 82 6.49 -22.86 -41.10
C ASP A 82 5.00 -22.63 -41.43
N LYS A 83 4.69 -22.96 -42.68
CA LYS A 83 3.45 -23.53 -43.23
C LYS A 83 2.10 -22.82 -42.98
N GLU A 84 1.63 -22.26 -44.09
CA GLU A 84 0.24 -22.05 -44.53
C GLU A 84 -0.84 -22.89 -43.79
N GLY A 85 -1.79 -22.20 -43.16
CA GLY A 85 -3.05 -22.75 -42.66
C GLY A 85 -3.94 -21.63 -42.10
N PRO A 86 -5.24 -21.53 -42.45
CA PRO A 86 -6.14 -20.47 -41.97
C PRO A 86 -6.40 -20.51 -40.45
N ASP A 87 -6.06 -21.63 -39.81
CA ASP A 87 -6.27 -21.91 -38.39
C ASP A 87 -5.25 -21.17 -37.50
N ASN A 88 -4.14 -20.74 -38.10
CA ASN A 88 -3.02 -20.09 -37.40
C ASN A 88 -3.36 -18.66 -36.98
N GLU A 89 -4.16 -17.94 -37.78
CA GLU A 89 -4.54 -16.55 -37.47
C GLU A 89 -5.53 -16.49 -36.31
N HIS A 90 -6.54 -17.38 -36.32
CA HIS A 90 -7.48 -17.50 -35.20
C HIS A 90 -6.79 -17.94 -33.91
N THR A 91 -5.86 -18.89 -33.99
CA THR A 91 -5.08 -19.34 -32.82
C THR A 91 -4.15 -18.23 -32.31
N ALA A 92 -3.51 -17.46 -33.19
CA ALA A 92 -2.69 -16.32 -32.82
C ALA A 92 -3.50 -15.20 -32.14
N ASN A 93 -4.71 -14.92 -32.64
CA ASN A 93 -5.63 -13.96 -32.04
C ASN A 93 -6.12 -14.41 -30.66
N LEU A 94 -6.44 -15.69 -30.48
CA LEU A 94 -6.79 -16.21 -29.16
C LEU A 94 -5.63 -16.12 -28.17
N MET A 95 -4.41 -16.38 -28.63
CA MET A 95 -3.21 -16.29 -27.79
C MET A 95 -2.90 -14.83 -27.40
N SER A 96 -3.07 -13.87 -28.32
CA SER A 96 -2.89 -12.44 -28.02
C SER A 96 -3.95 -11.91 -27.05
N LEU A 97 -5.22 -12.30 -27.24
CA LEU A 97 -6.30 -11.97 -26.29
C LEU A 97 -6.02 -12.56 -24.91
N SER A 98 -5.68 -13.85 -24.83
CA SER A 98 -5.32 -14.51 -23.58
C SER A 98 -4.18 -13.78 -22.87
N SER A 99 -3.15 -13.36 -23.59
CA SER A 99 -2.04 -12.60 -23.01
C SER A 99 -2.46 -11.23 -22.47
N THR A 100 -3.35 -10.53 -23.17
CA THR A 100 -3.91 -9.24 -22.74
C THR A 100 -4.77 -9.41 -21.48
N LEU A 101 -5.59 -10.46 -21.42
CA LEU A 101 -6.41 -10.79 -20.26
C LEU A 101 -5.56 -11.13 -19.03
N ILE A 102 -4.49 -11.91 -19.22
CA ILE A 102 -3.52 -12.23 -18.17
C ILE A 102 -2.88 -10.93 -17.66
N GLU A 103 -2.45 -10.04 -18.55
CA GLU A 103 -1.89 -8.74 -18.16
C GLU A 103 -2.87 -7.88 -17.33
N GLY A 104 -4.14 -7.83 -17.73
CA GLY A 104 -5.19 -7.14 -16.98
C GLY A 104 -5.42 -7.74 -15.60
N LEU A 105 -5.53 -9.07 -15.50
CA LEU A 105 -5.69 -9.79 -14.23
C LEU A 105 -4.51 -9.58 -13.29
N GLU A 106 -3.29 -9.65 -13.84
CA GLU A 106 -2.11 -9.41 -13.03
C GLU A 106 -2.05 -7.95 -12.55
N THR A 107 -2.44 -6.97 -13.37
CA THR A 107 -2.50 -5.57 -12.94
C THR A 107 -3.49 -5.37 -11.79
N MET A 108 -4.66 -6.03 -11.87
CA MET A 108 -5.64 -6.04 -10.78
C MET A 108 -5.10 -6.69 -9.51
N LYS A 109 -4.32 -7.78 -9.66
CA LYS A 109 -3.68 -8.46 -8.53
C LYS A 109 -2.71 -7.54 -7.80
N ASP A 110 -1.90 -6.77 -8.53
CA ASP A 110 -0.97 -5.81 -7.90
C ASP A 110 -1.73 -4.76 -7.10
N HIS A 111 -2.84 -4.25 -7.65
CA HIS A 111 -3.70 -3.31 -6.95
C HIS A 111 -4.29 -3.93 -5.67
N GLN A 112 -4.76 -5.18 -5.74
CA GLN A 112 -5.29 -5.90 -4.57
C GLN A 112 -4.21 -6.17 -3.51
N GLN A 113 -2.99 -6.52 -3.92
CA GLN A 113 -1.87 -6.72 -3.00
C GLN A 113 -1.51 -5.43 -2.28
N TYR A 114 -1.43 -4.30 -3.01
CA TYR A 114 -1.21 -2.98 -2.42
C TYR A 114 -2.28 -2.61 -1.39
N VAL A 115 -3.56 -2.78 -1.73
CA VAL A 115 -4.67 -2.50 -0.82
C VAL A 115 -4.61 -3.39 0.42
N LYS A 116 -4.29 -4.68 0.25
CA LYS A 116 -4.21 -5.64 1.36
C LYS A 116 -3.09 -5.28 2.34
N ASP A 117 -1.90 -4.93 1.85
CA ASP A 117 -0.78 -4.55 2.72
C ASP A 117 -1.10 -3.26 3.48
N ARG A 118 -1.76 -2.30 2.83
CA ARG A 118 -2.24 -1.08 3.46
C ARG A 118 -3.31 -1.37 4.52
N GLU A 119 -4.26 -2.25 4.23
CA GLU A 119 -5.31 -2.65 5.17
C GLU A 119 -4.75 -3.40 6.39
N ALA A 120 -3.76 -4.28 6.20
CA ALA A 120 -3.11 -4.99 7.29
C ALA A 120 -2.49 -4.02 8.31
N ARG A 121 -1.85 -2.93 7.84
CA ARG A 121 -1.31 -1.87 8.71
C ARG A 121 -2.44 -1.17 9.47
N TYR A 122 -3.55 -0.85 8.80
CA TYR A 122 -4.69 -0.22 9.47
C TYR A 122 -5.37 -1.13 10.50
N LEU A 123 -5.48 -2.44 10.23
CA LEU A 123 -6.02 -3.41 11.17
C LEU A 123 -5.15 -3.54 12.43
N LEU A 124 -3.83 -3.56 12.29
CA LEU A 124 -2.91 -3.58 13.43
C LEU A 124 -3.03 -2.31 14.29
N LEU A 125 -3.17 -1.15 13.65
CA LEU A 125 -3.32 0.12 14.36
C LEU A 125 -4.68 0.22 15.09
N ALA A 126 -5.75 -0.28 14.45
CA ALA A 126 -7.07 -0.36 15.06
C ALA A 126 -7.07 -1.30 16.27
N ALA A 127 -6.41 -2.46 16.17
CA ALA A 127 -6.28 -3.41 17.27
C ALA A 127 -5.57 -2.80 18.50
N HIS A 128 -4.50 -2.03 18.28
CA HIS A 128 -3.78 -1.36 19.38
C HIS A 128 -4.59 -0.22 20.03
N SER A 129 -5.46 0.46 19.28
CA SER A 129 -6.34 1.51 19.82
C SER A 129 -7.43 0.96 20.73
N TYR A 130 -8.02 -0.18 20.34
CA TYR A 130 -9.05 -0.87 21.11
C TYR A 130 -8.58 -1.19 22.54
N GLN A 131 -7.33 -1.64 22.70
CA GLN A 131 -6.79 -2.01 24.02
C GLN A 131 -6.67 -0.83 24.99
N ARG A 132 -6.25 0.35 24.49
CA ARG A 132 -6.13 1.55 25.34
C ARG A 132 -7.50 2.04 25.79
N ILE A 133 -8.44 2.11 24.86
CA ILE A 133 -9.82 2.51 25.14
C ILE A 133 -10.45 1.54 26.14
N MET A 134 -10.32 0.22 25.91
CA MET A 134 -10.85 -0.82 26.78
C MET A 134 -10.31 -0.72 28.22
N ARG A 135 -9.02 -0.38 28.40
CA ARG A 135 -8.44 -0.16 29.72
C ARG A 135 -9.07 1.03 30.44
N TRP A 136 -9.26 2.15 29.74
CA TRP A 136 -9.88 3.34 30.31
C TRP A 136 -11.35 3.12 30.65
N THR A 137 -12.11 2.43 29.80
CA THR A 137 -13.51 2.10 30.07
C THR A 137 -13.68 1.18 31.28
N PHE A 138 -12.73 0.28 31.53
CA PHE A 138 -12.76 -0.58 32.72
C PHE A 138 -12.55 0.22 34.01
N VAL A 139 -11.62 1.17 34.00
CA VAL A 139 -11.39 2.09 35.13
C VAL A 139 -12.64 2.95 35.39
N GLU A 140 -13.24 3.49 34.34
CA GLU A 140 -14.47 4.29 34.44
C GLU A 140 -15.63 3.49 35.04
N ALA A 141 -15.85 2.27 34.55
CA ALA A 141 -16.89 1.38 35.07
C ALA A 141 -16.70 1.06 36.56
N LEU A 142 -15.46 0.84 37.00
CA LEU A 142 -15.14 0.63 38.41
C LEU A 142 -15.47 1.87 39.26
N VAL A 143 -15.08 3.07 38.79
CA VAL A 143 -15.38 4.33 39.49
C VAL A 143 -16.89 4.53 39.63
N LEU A 144 -17.66 4.28 38.56
CA LEU A 144 -19.12 4.36 38.60
C LEU A 144 -19.74 3.37 39.59
N MET A 145 -19.20 2.15 39.67
CA MET A 145 -19.66 1.15 40.64
C MET A 145 -19.41 1.59 42.09
N PHE A 146 -18.25 2.18 42.38
CA PHE A 146 -17.95 2.75 43.70
C PHE A 146 -18.88 3.90 44.08
N ILE A 147 -19.13 4.83 43.14
CA ILE A 147 -20.03 5.97 43.37
C ILE A 147 -21.45 5.47 43.63
N ALA A 148 -21.98 4.56 42.81
CA ALA A 148 -23.31 3.99 42.99
C ALA A 148 -23.43 3.23 44.33
N GLY A 149 -22.40 2.46 44.72
CA GLY A 149 -22.34 1.80 46.02
C GLY A 149 -22.34 2.79 47.19
N GLY A 150 -21.56 3.87 47.08
CA GLY A 150 -21.53 4.97 48.06
C GLY A 150 -22.88 5.66 48.22
N GLN A 151 -23.58 5.91 47.10
CA GLN A 151 -24.93 6.49 47.11
C GLN A 151 -25.94 5.61 47.87
N ILE A 152 -25.90 4.29 47.64
CA ILE A 152 -26.79 3.34 48.32
C ILE A 152 -26.50 3.29 49.83
N MET A 153 -25.22 3.25 50.23
CA MET A 153 -24.83 3.26 51.64
C MET A 153 -25.25 4.56 52.35
N TYR A 154 -25.05 5.70 51.69
CA TYR A 154 -25.45 7.00 52.22
C TYR A 154 -26.97 7.07 52.44
N LEU A 155 -27.76 6.65 51.46
CA LEU A 155 -29.22 6.60 51.56
C LEU A 155 -29.68 5.65 52.68
N ARG A 156 -29.09 4.45 52.78
CA ARG A 156 -29.42 3.52 53.87
C ARG A 156 -29.14 4.10 55.24
N LYS A 157 -27.96 4.71 55.44
CA LYS A 157 -27.60 5.32 56.72
C LYS A 157 -28.54 6.47 57.09
N PHE A 158 -28.92 7.31 56.13
CA PHE A 158 -29.86 8.41 56.35
C PHE A 158 -31.26 7.93 56.79
N PHE A 159 -31.78 6.86 56.18
CA PHE A 159 -33.06 6.26 56.59
C PHE A 159 -32.97 5.55 57.94
N GLU A 160 -31.84 4.92 58.26
CA GLU A 160 -31.61 4.40 59.61
C GLU A 160 -31.61 5.54 60.63
N GLN A 161 -30.94 6.68 60.35
CA GLN A 161 -30.93 7.82 61.28
C GLN A 161 -32.29 8.41 61.60
N LYS A 162 -33.19 8.43 60.62
CA LYS A 162 -34.54 8.92 60.82
C LYS A 162 -35.47 7.92 61.52
N ARG A 163 -35.05 6.67 61.72
CA ARG A 163 -35.85 5.66 62.43
C ARG A 163 -35.58 5.63 63.94
N TYR A 164 -34.46 6.21 64.39
CA TYR A 164 -34.06 6.21 65.81
C TYR A 164 -34.11 7.58 66.50
N LEU A 165 -34.54 8.62 65.79
CA LEU A 165 -35.08 9.86 66.35
C LEU A 165 -36.59 9.78 66.34
#